data_AF-A0A936QTF3-F1
#
_entry.id   AF-A0A936QTF3-F1
#
_cell.length_a   1.000
_cell.length_b   1.000
_cell.length_c   1.000
_cell.angle_alpha   90.00
_cell.angle_beta   90.00
_cell.angle_gamma   90.00
#
_symmetry.space_group_name_H-M   'P 1'
#
loop_
_entity.id
_entity.type
_entity.pdbx_description
1 polymer ?
#
loop_
_entity_poly.entity_id
_entity_poly.type
_entity_poly.pdbx_seq_one_letter_code
_entity_poly.pdbx_strand_id
1 'polypeptide(L)'
;MSIKSIDPRISREKLPEENDITPLKEIHHWQTYEVFHQAKTGDHHIHVGSLHAPNSEMALILAKEQYARRYSCINLWVVKTSDICRTTNDEEEIFGTTPDKIYREAGGYKVMDRINKFKQK
;
A
#
# COMPACT_ATOMS: atom_id res chain seq x y z
N MET A 1 -9.82 -62.81 2.18
CA MET A 1 -8.66 -61.99 2.61
C MET A 1 -8.80 -60.62 1.96
N SER A 2 -8.90 -59.54 2.74
CA SER A 2 -9.04 -58.18 2.20
C SER A 2 -7.70 -57.71 1.65
N ILE A 3 -7.63 -57.44 0.34
CA ILE A 3 -6.44 -56.91 -0.32
C ILE A 3 -6.26 -55.44 0.12
N LYS A 4 -5.16 -55.15 0.83
CA LYS A 4 -4.81 -53.78 1.23
C LYS A 4 -4.02 -53.14 0.09
N SER A 5 -4.63 -52.18 -0.61
CA SER A 5 -3.96 -51.43 -1.67
C SER A 5 -2.83 -50.55 -1.10
N ILE A 6 -1.66 -50.58 -1.73
CA ILE A 6 -0.50 -49.74 -1.43
C ILE A 6 -0.54 -48.41 -2.19
N ASP A 7 -1.49 -48.22 -3.12
CA ASP A 7 -1.63 -46.95 -3.82
C ASP A 7 -2.09 -45.85 -2.84
N PRO A 8 -1.32 -44.77 -2.67
CA PRO A 8 -1.66 -43.69 -1.76
C PRO A 8 -2.94 -42.95 -2.16
N ARG A 9 -3.37 -43.03 -3.43
CA ARG A 9 -4.64 -42.44 -3.90
C ARG A 9 -5.85 -43.23 -3.43
N ILE A 10 -5.76 -44.56 -3.39
CA ILE A 10 -6.83 -45.46 -2.90
C ILE A 10 -6.93 -45.38 -1.37
N SER A 11 -5.80 -45.17 -0.69
CA SER A 11 -5.78 -44.99 0.76
C SER A 11 -6.34 -43.62 1.22
N ARG A 12 -6.43 -42.63 0.31
CA ARG A 12 -6.93 -41.27 0.59
C ARG A 12 -8.45 -41.20 0.81
N GLU A 13 -9.20 -42.23 0.41
CA GLU A 13 -10.64 -42.33 0.65
C GLU A 13 -10.97 -42.53 2.15
N LYS A 14 -10.00 -42.95 2.96
CA LYS A 14 -10.13 -43.12 4.42
C LYS A 14 -9.64 -41.91 5.21
N LEU A 15 -9.89 -40.70 4.71
CA LEU A 15 -9.76 -39.51 5.55
C LEU A 15 -11.01 -39.47 6.46
N PRO A 16 -10.86 -39.25 7.78
CA PRO A 16 -12.01 -39.08 8.66
C PRO A 16 -12.87 -37.92 8.15
N GLU A 17 -14.19 -38.10 8.07
CA GLU A 17 -15.16 -37.03 7.72
C GLU A 17 -15.31 -35.98 8.83
N GLU A 18 -14.44 -35.98 9.84
CA GLU A 18 -14.39 -34.90 10.81
C GLU A 18 -13.77 -33.68 10.12
N ASN A 19 -14.64 -32.75 9.75
CA ASN A 19 -14.32 -31.34 9.53
C ASN A 19 -13.85 -30.70 10.86
N ASP A 20 -12.79 -31.24 11.45
CA ASP A 20 -12.02 -30.55 12.47
C ASP A 20 -11.25 -29.45 11.76
N ILE A 21 -11.95 -28.35 11.50
CA ILE A 21 -11.34 -27.09 11.09
C ILE A 21 -10.59 -26.58 12.33
N THR A 22 -9.48 -27.22 12.69
CA THR A 22 -8.57 -26.66 13.67
C THR A 22 -8.03 -25.38 13.04
N PRO A 23 -8.25 -24.21 13.65
CA PRO A 23 -7.64 -22.99 13.16
C PRO A 23 -6.14 -23.24 13.07
N LEU A 24 -5.58 -23.01 11.87
CA LEU A 24 -4.16 -23.16 11.63
C LEU A 24 -3.41 -22.38 12.70
N LYS A 25 -2.43 -23.01 13.33
CA LYS A 25 -1.56 -22.36 14.31
C LYS A 25 -1.08 -21.04 13.72
N GLU A 26 -1.32 -19.94 14.43
CA GLU A 26 -0.86 -18.62 14.02
C GLU A 26 0.64 -18.69 13.75
N ILE A 27 1.00 -18.68 12.48
CA ILE A 27 2.38 -18.53 12.07
C ILE A 27 2.74 -17.12 12.55
N HIS A 28 3.83 -16.98 13.31
CA HIS A 28 4.34 -15.65 13.69
C HIS A 28 4.76 -14.92 12.41
N HIS A 29 3.82 -14.19 11.81
CA HIS A 29 4.09 -13.38 10.64
C HIS A 29 4.94 -12.20 11.08
N TRP A 30 6.02 -11.94 10.34
CA TRP A 30 6.78 -10.72 10.52
C TRP A 30 5.90 -9.49 10.29
N GLN A 31 6.28 -8.38 10.90
CA GLN A 31 5.51 -7.15 10.78
C GLN A 31 5.55 -6.65 9.32
N THR A 32 4.40 -6.19 8.83
CA THR A 32 4.28 -5.60 7.49
C THR A 32 4.72 -4.14 7.51
N TYR A 33 5.48 -3.76 6.49
CA TYR A 33 5.97 -2.42 6.24
C TYR A 33 5.56 -1.97 4.84
N GLU A 34 5.12 -0.72 4.73
CA GLU A 34 4.95 -0.02 3.46
C GLU A 34 6.24 0.70 3.08
N VAL A 35 6.60 0.62 1.80
CA VAL A 35 7.84 1.15 1.25
C VAL A 35 7.53 2.31 0.31
N PHE A 36 8.23 3.42 0.50
CA PHE A 36 8.16 4.58 -0.37
C PHE A 36 9.55 4.92 -0.90
N HIS A 37 9.68 5.18 -2.19
CA HIS A 37 10.97 5.52 -2.81
C HIS A 37 10.93 6.90 -3.47
N GLN A 38 12.09 7.53 -3.53
CA GLN A 38 12.31 8.79 -4.24
C GLN A 38 13.28 8.54 -5.39
N ALA A 39 12.84 8.83 -6.62
CA ALA A 39 13.63 8.57 -7.83
C ALA A 39 14.73 9.62 -8.04
N LYS A 40 14.44 10.91 -7.81
CA LYS A 40 15.38 12.03 -8.00
C LYS A 40 15.30 13.04 -6.85
N THR A 41 16.37 13.81 -6.66
CA THR A 41 16.44 14.84 -5.62
C THR A 41 15.36 15.89 -5.86
N GLY A 42 14.49 16.09 -4.88
CA GLY A 42 13.39 17.06 -4.93
C GLY A 42 12.04 16.46 -5.36
N ASP A 43 12.01 15.22 -5.86
CA ASP A 43 10.74 14.52 -6.11
C ASP A 43 10.08 14.09 -4.80
N HIS A 44 8.77 13.86 -4.81
CA HIS A 44 8.06 13.28 -3.67
C HIS A 44 8.33 11.78 -3.58
N HIS A 45 8.20 11.23 -2.36
CA HIS A 45 8.27 9.78 -2.16
C HIS A 45 6.98 9.13 -2.68
N ILE A 46 7.13 8.07 -3.46
CA ILE A 46 6.02 7.33 -4.06
C ILE A 46 5.97 5.94 -3.42
N HIS A 47 4.76 5.47 -3.08
CA HIS A 47 4.57 4.11 -2.58
C HIS A 47 4.84 3.09 -3.69
N VAL A 48 5.68 2.09 -3.39
CA VAL A 48 6.04 1.02 -4.35
C VAL A 48 5.55 -0.36 -3.95
N GLY A 49 5.12 -0.53 -2.69
CA GLY A 49 4.57 -1.78 -2.23
C GLY A 49 4.91 -2.06 -0.77
N SER A 50 4.65 -3.29 -0.36
CA SER A 50 4.76 -3.72 1.03
C SER A 50 5.73 -4.91 1.15
N LEU A 51 6.37 -5.03 2.32
CA LEU A 51 7.24 -6.15 2.66
C LEU A 51 7.05 -6.58 4.11
N HIS A 52 7.55 -7.77 4.47
CA HIS A 52 7.54 -8.27 5.84
C HIS A 52 8.95 -8.28 6.40
N ALA A 53 9.14 -7.72 7.59
CA ALA A 53 10.44 -7.64 8.25
C ALA A 53 10.30 -7.71 9.78
N PRO A 54 11.32 -8.20 10.50
CA PRO A 54 11.30 -8.26 11.95
C PRO A 54 11.41 -6.88 12.62
N ASN A 55 12.10 -5.92 11.98
CA ASN A 55 12.28 -4.55 12.47
C ASN A 55 12.50 -3.57 11.31
N SER A 56 12.53 -2.27 11.60
CA SER A 56 12.66 -1.20 10.59
C SER A 56 14.01 -1.19 9.88
N GLU A 57 15.10 -1.55 10.55
CA GLU A 57 16.44 -1.60 9.96
C GLU A 57 16.52 -2.71 8.89
N MET A 58 16.03 -3.91 9.23
CA MET A 58 15.93 -5.01 8.26
C MET A 58 14.95 -4.66 7.13
N ALA A 59 13.86 -3.96 7.43
CA ALA A 59 12.92 -3.50 6.42
C ALA A 59 13.60 -2.60 5.37
N LEU A 60 14.49 -1.68 5.78
CA LEU A 60 15.25 -0.83 4.85
C LEU A 60 16.17 -1.65 3.93
N ILE A 61 16.87 -2.64 4.48
CA ILE A 61 17.78 -3.50 3.71
C ILE A 61 16.97 -4.29 2.68
N LEU A 62 15.89 -4.94 3.09
CA LEU A 62 15.01 -5.70 2.20
C LEU A 62 14.34 -4.81 1.15
N ALA A 63 13.88 -3.62 1.55
CA ALA A 63 13.27 -2.64 0.64
C ALA A 63 14.25 -2.20 -0.44
N LYS A 64 15.50 -1.91 -0.07
CA LYS A 64 16.56 -1.54 -1.01
C LYS A 64 16.77 -2.66 -2.04
N GLU A 65 16.86 -3.92 -1.61
CA GLU A 65 17.12 -5.02 -2.54
C GLU A 65 15.93 -5.38 -3.42
N GLN A 66 14.70 -5.24 -2.92
CA GLN A 66 13.50 -5.54 -3.67
C GLN A 66 13.13 -4.43 -4.66
N TYR A 67 13.19 -3.16 -4.23
CA TYR A 67 12.62 -2.04 -4.98
C TYR A 67 13.66 -1.11 -5.61
N ALA A 68 14.89 -1.05 -5.10
CA ALA A 68 15.91 -0.09 -5.56
C ALA A 68 17.10 -0.72 -6.30
N ARG A 69 17.09 -2.04 -6.55
CA ARG A 69 18.24 -2.75 -7.14
C ARG A 69 18.58 -2.35 -8.59
N ARG A 70 17.57 -2.03 -9.41
CA ARG A 70 17.74 -1.78 -10.86
C ARG A 70 17.24 -0.42 -11.33
N TYR A 71 16.59 0.34 -10.45
CA TYR A 71 16.01 1.64 -10.78
C TYR A 71 16.76 2.75 -10.06
N SER A 72 16.74 3.95 -10.63
CA SER A 72 17.28 5.13 -9.97
C SER A 72 16.45 5.41 -8.71
N CYS A 73 17.08 5.27 -7.55
CA CYS A 73 16.48 5.52 -6.25
C CYS A 73 17.53 6.20 -5.37
N ILE A 74 17.18 7.38 -4.86
CA ILE A 74 18.08 8.19 -4.03
C ILE A 74 17.73 8.13 -2.54
N ASN A 75 16.47 7.81 -2.20
CA ASN A 75 15.99 7.76 -0.82
C ASN A 75 14.86 6.74 -0.69
N LEU A 76 14.77 6.09 0.46
CA LEU A 76 13.73 5.12 0.83
C LEU A 76 13.19 5.42 2.22
N TRP A 77 11.87 5.40 2.34
CA TRP A 77 11.17 5.36 3.61
C TRP A 77 10.50 4.00 3.79
N VAL A 78 10.55 3.50 5.02
CA VAL A 78 9.78 2.33 5.44
C VAL A 78 8.97 2.70 6.66
N VAL A 79 7.69 2.33 6.65
CA VAL A 79 6.75 2.63 7.72
C VAL A 79 5.98 1.36 8.04
N LYS A 80 5.78 1.06 9.32
CA LYS A 80 4.94 -0.08 9.70
C LYS A 80 3.52 0.17 9.21
N THR A 81 2.88 -0.82 8.60
CA THR A 81 1.50 -0.68 8.12
C THR A 81 0.54 -0.32 9.27
N SER A 82 0.83 -0.78 10.50
CA SER A 82 0.08 -0.42 11.72
C SER A 82 0.07 1.06 12.06
N ASP A 83 1.08 1.80 11.60
CA ASP A 83 1.29 3.20 11.98
C ASP A 83 0.68 4.16 10.93
N ILE A 84 0.11 3.62 9.84
CA ILE A 84 -0.51 4.38 8.77
C ILE A 84 -2.01 4.52 9.04
N CYS A 85 -2.44 5.75 9.30
CA CYS A 85 -3.86 6.11 9.36
C CYS A 85 -4.38 6.45 7.97
N ARG A 86 -5.53 5.90 7.60
CA ARG A 86 -6.18 6.13 6.31
C ARG A 86 -7.65 6.48 6.51
N THR A 87 -8.16 7.40 5.69
CA THR A 87 -9.60 7.63 5.55
C THR A 87 -10.28 6.53 4.74
N THR A 88 -11.57 6.38 4.95
CA THR A 88 -12.44 5.51 4.15
C THR A 88 -12.87 6.23 2.87
N ASN A 89 -13.32 5.48 1.85
CA ASN A 89 -13.78 6.10 0.60
C ASN A 89 -15.06 6.92 0.78
N ASP A 90 -15.87 6.63 1.80
CA ASP A 90 -17.13 7.33 2.07
C ASP A 90 -16.90 8.72 2.70
N GLU A 91 -15.66 9.06 3.07
CA GLU A 91 -15.27 10.32 3.70
C GLU A 91 -14.74 11.36 2.69
N GLU A 92 -14.99 11.17 1.39
CA GLU A 92 -14.53 12.08 0.33
C GLU A 92 -15.00 13.53 0.55
N GLU A 93 -16.20 13.71 1.12
CA GLU A 93 -16.80 15.02 1.38
C GLU A 93 -15.95 15.91 2.29
N ILE A 94 -15.12 15.34 3.18
CA ILE A 94 -14.23 16.07 4.09
C ILE A 94 -13.24 16.96 3.32
N PHE A 95 -12.89 16.57 2.09
CA PHE A 95 -11.94 17.28 1.24
C PHE A 95 -12.61 18.27 0.27
N GLY A 96 -13.94 18.36 0.26
CA GLY A 96 -14.69 19.28 -0.60
C GLY A 96 -14.54 20.75 -0.19
N THR A 97 -14.39 21.64 -1.17
CA THR A 97 -14.36 23.09 -0.93
C THR A 97 -15.75 23.60 -0.55
N THR A 98 -15.86 24.31 0.59
CA THR A 98 -17.10 25.00 0.94
C THR A 98 -17.44 26.07 -0.11
N PRO A 99 -18.66 26.11 -0.68
CA PRO A 99 -19.02 27.00 -1.80
C PRO A 99 -18.87 28.50 -1.50
N ASP A 100 -18.83 28.91 -0.24
CA ASP A 100 -18.64 30.32 0.18
C ASP A 100 -17.16 30.78 0.13
N LYS A 101 -16.20 29.86 -0.07
CA LYS A 101 -14.75 30.14 0.04
C LYS A 101 -13.99 30.05 -1.27
N ILE A 102 -14.68 30.31 -2.39
CA ILE A 102 -14.12 30.27 -3.75
C ILE A 102 -12.88 31.18 -3.91
N TYR A 103 -12.79 32.27 -3.14
CA TYR A 103 -11.65 33.18 -3.11
C TYR A 103 -10.32 32.54 -2.67
N ARG A 104 -10.34 31.31 -2.10
CA ARG A 104 -9.13 30.56 -1.70
C ARG A 104 -8.53 29.76 -2.85
N GLU A 105 -9.29 29.53 -3.91
CA GLU A 105 -8.82 28.78 -5.07
C GLU A 105 -8.28 29.73 -6.14
N ALA A 106 -7.34 29.22 -6.95
CA ALA A 106 -6.75 29.98 -8.05
C ALA A 106 -7.82 30.53 -9.02
N GLY A 107 -8.93 29.79 -9.22
CA GLY A 107 -10.06 30.22 -10.05
C GLY A 107 -10.91 31.36 -9.47
N GLY A 108 -10.89 31.58 -8.15
CA GLY A 108 -11.61 32.69 -7.51
C GLY A 108 -10.99 34.07 -7.79
N TYR A 109 -9.74 34.10 -8.26
CA TYR A 109 -9.06 35.33 -8.61
C TYR A 109 -9.34 35.72 -10.07
N LYS A 110 -10.06 36.84 -10.26
CA LYS A 110 -10.33 37.46 -11.57
C LYS A 110 -9.10 38.14 -12.21
N VAL A 111 -7.92 37.55 -12.07
CA VAL A 111 -6.67 38.09 -12.62
C VAL A 111 -6.70 38.06 -14.15
N MET A 112 -7.24 36.98 -14.75
CA MET A 112 -7.39 36.89 -16.20
C MET A 112 -8.37 37.93 -16.77
N ASP A 113 -9.46 38.22 -16.07
CA ASP A 113 -10.40 39.27 -16.49
C ASP A 113 -9.73 40.65 -16.52
N ARG A 114 -8.88 40.96 -15.53
CA ARG A 114 -8.10 42.21 -15.52
C ARG A 114 -7.09 42.27 -16.66
N ILE A 115 -6.38 41.16 -16.92
CA ILE A 115 -5.40 41.07 -18.01
C ILE A 115 -6.08 41.27 -19.37
N ASN A 116 -7.23 40.62 -19.59
CA ASN A 116 -7.98 40.75 -20.84
C ASN A 116 -8.53 42.17 -21.04
N LYS A 117 -9.03 42.81 -19.98
CA LYS A 117 -9.51 44.19 -20.03
C LYS A 117 -8.39 45.20 -20.31
N PHE A 118 -7.18 44.94 -19.83
CA PHE A 118 -5.99 45.74 -20.16
C PHE A 118 -5.57 45.56 -21.63
N LYS A 119 -5.57 44.32 -22.14
CA LYS A 119 -5.20 44.02 -23.54
C LYS A 119 -6.18 44.55 -24.59
N GLN A 120 -7.43 44.81 -24.21
CA GLN A 120 -8.46 45.37 -25.08
C GLN A 120 -8.42 46.91 -25.15
N LYS A 121 -7.57 47.55 -24.35
CA LYS A 121 -7.39 49.00 -24.29
C LYS A 121 -6.13 49.40 -25.04
#